data_AF-A0A812TQF6-F1
#
_entry.id   AF-A0A812TQF6-F1
#
_cell.length_a   1.000
_cell.length_b   1.000
_cell.length_c   1.000
_cell.angle_alpha   90.00
_cell.angle_beta   90.00
_cell.angle_gamma   90.00
#
_symmetry.space_group_name_H-M   'P 1'
#
loop_
_entity.id
_entity.type
_entity.pdbx_description
1 polymer ?
#
loop_
_entity_poly.entity_id
_entity_poly.type
_entity_poly.pdbx_seq_one_letter_code
_entity_poly.pdbx_strand_id
1 'polypeptide(L)'
;MQTHGVNNAQAVKRGVVWARQTGDSKAGWAESWLAWQQLQRYHGQPNGAFSADEHLAGRMPSRGTELCVVVEAMWSLALASQMAPGDEESAAALDALESLAFNALPGSLSDDLWSHPYLQFANSYQAVSNEPDHIWTNDGPQSAMYGLAPNYECCTANFHQGYPKFAGSLFFEDLAQQQLVSAIWAPSATNVTVGGMAHVELRTSYPFNTSVEYWIQNTQPFTLKIRLPKFLRSPTAAPVKVLLDGLSVKVEATLGFLHLSIPPAAKRLAVKIDSVMAPTVQRSADQGASVYLGPQLLALDLKEQWHLVQRYAFEAADWNTTATLPWRLAMPMSLHLGALRSLQ
;
A
#
# COMPACT_ATOMS: atom_id res chain seq x y z
N MET A 1 -24.07 10.62 3.70
CA MET A 1 -23.72 9.18 3.70
C MET A 1 -23.18 8.71 2.35
N GLN A 2 -23.82 9.02 1.21
CA GLN A 2 -23.39 8.55 -0.13
C GLN A 2 -21.99 9.04 -0.56
N THR A 3 -21.62 10.26 -0.20
CA THR A 3 -20.31 10.84 -0.55
C THR A 3 -19.27 10.66 0.54
N HIS A 4 -19.61 10.05 1.68
CA HIS A 4 -18.70 9.95 2.82
C HIS A 4 -17.52 9.03 2.49
N GLY A 5 -16.28 9.50 2.67
CA GLY A 5 -15.07 8.79 2.26
C GLY A 5 -14.97 7.40 2.86
N VAL A 6 -15.04 7.29 4.18
CA VAL A 6 -14.85 6.02 4.90
C VAL A 6 -15.94 5.01 4.55
N ASN A 7 -17.18 5.47 4.38
CA ASN A 7 -18.28 4.59 3.99
C ASN A 7 -18.00 3.98 2.60
N ASN A 8 -17.47 4.77 1.67
CA ASN A 8 -17.11 4.28 0.35
C ASN A 8 -15.89 3.34 0.42
N ALA A 9 -14.87 3.65 1.22
CA ALA A 9 -13.72 2.77 1.46
C ALA A 9 -14.14 1.41 2.03
N GLN A 10 -15.07 1.40 2.98
CA GLN A 10 -15.65 0.19 3.54
C GLN A 10 -16.55 -0.54 2.55
N ALA A 11 -17.33 0.18 1.76
CA ALA A 11 -18.25 -0.41 0.79
C ALA A 11 -17.53 -1.15 -0.36
N VAL A 12 -16.26 -0.85 -0.62
CA VAL A 12 -15.44 -1.59 -1.61
C VAL A 12 -15.48 -3.09 -1.35
N LYS A 13 -15.49 -3.58 -0.10
CA LYS A 13 -15.54 -5.03 0.18
C LYS A 13 -16.93 -5.65 0.07
N ARG A 14 -17.98 -4.86 -0.17
CA ARG A 14 -19.37 -5.31 -0.09
C ARG A 14 -19.61 -6.54 -0.97
N GLY A 15 -19.25 -6.46 -2.24
CA GLY A 15 -19.53 -7.53 -3.20
C GLY A 15 -18.80 -8.83 -2.84
N VAL A 16 -17.52 -8.76 -2.48
CA VAL A 16 -16.76 -9.96 -2.07
C VAL A 16 -17.29 -10.55 -0.76
N VAL A 17 -17.64 -9.73 0.23
CA VAL A 17 -18.27 -10.25 1.46
C VAL A 17 -19.61 -10.92 1.15
N TRP A 18 -20.42 -10.31 0.28
CA TRP A 18 -21.72 -10.88 -0.13
C TRP A 18 -21.57 -12.17 -0.94
N ALA A 19 -20.49 -12.32 -1.73
CA ALA A 19 -20.21 -13.54 -2.46
C ALA A 19 -20.06 -14.77 -1.55
N ARG A 20 -19.72 -14.59 -0.27
CA ARG A 20 -19.72 -15.70 0.72
C ARG A 20 -21.11 -16.28 0.99
N GLN A 21 -22.15 -15.46 0.82
CA GLN A 21 -23.54 -15.87 0.98
C GLN A 21 -24.10 -16.45 -0.32
N THR A 22 -23.77 -15.84 -1.46
CA THR A 22 -24.32 -16.24 -2.76
C THR A 22 -23.56 -17.39 -3.44
N GLY A 23 -22.29 -17.60 -3.08
CA GLY A 23 -21.38 -18.51 -3.77
C GLY A 23 -20.82 -17.97 -5.09
N ASP A 24 -21.16 -16.73 -5.48
CA ASP A 24 -20.72 -16.12 -6.75
C ASP A 24 -19.55 -15.15 -6.53
N SER A 25 -18.35 -15.70 -6.40
CA SER A 25 -17.12 -14.92 -6.22
C SER A 25 -16.83 -13.98 -7.39
N LYS A 26 -17.14 -14.39 -8.62
CA LYS A 26 -16.90 -13.58 -9.81
C LYS A 26 -17.76 -12.32 -9.84
N ALA A 27 -19.06 -12.45 -9.58
CA ALA A 27 -19.96 -11.30 -9.53
C ALA A 27 -19.63 -10.38 -8.34
N GLY A 28 -19.37 -10.95 -7.16
CA GLY A 28 -19.03 -10.17 -5.97
C GLY A 28 -17.71 -9.41 -6.10
N TRP A 29 -16.70 -10.03 -6.71
CA TRP A 29 -15.46 -9.34 -7.02
C TRP A 29 -15.67 -8.24 -8.07
N ALA A 30 -16.42 -8.50 -9.14
CA ALA A 30 -16.68 -7.50 -10.17
C ALA A 30 -17.39 -6.24 -9.61
N GLU A 31 -18.36 -6.40 -8.69
CA GLU A 31 -18.99 -5.28 -7.99
C GLU A 31 -17.98 -4.48 -7.16
N SER A 32 -17.18 -5.18 -6.35
CA SER A 32 -16.19 -4.59 -5.45
C SER A 32 -15.11 -3.82 -6.24
N TRP A 33 -14.63 -4.44 -7.31
CA TRP A 33 -13.60 -3.86 -8.16
C TRP A 33 -14.12 -2.69 -8.97
N LEU A 34 -15.36 -2.74 -9.45
CA LEU A 34 -16.00 -1.60 -10.10
C LEU A 34 -16.06 -0.40 -9.14
N ALA A 35 -16.47 -0.61 -7.88
CA ALA A 35 -16.51 0.45 -6.88
C ALA A 35 -15.13 1.09 -6.67
N TRP A 36 -14.09 0.27 -6.46
CA TRP A 36 -12.71 0.75 -6.34
C TRP A 36 -12.25 1.52 -7.58
N GLN A 37 -12.53 1.02 -8.78
CA GLN A 37 -12.17 1.71 -10.02
C GLN A 37 -12.85 3.06 -10.16
N GLN A 38 -14.12 3.20 -9.78
CA GLN A 38 -14.80 4.51 -9.84
C GLN A 38 -14.16 5.51 -8.87
N LEU A 39 -13.84 5.06 -7.64
CA LEU A 39 -13.14 5.89 -6.66
C LEU A 39 -11.78 6.35 -7.20
N GLN A 40 -10.96 5.43 -7.70
CA GLN A 40 -9.65 5.80 -8.26
C GLN A 40 -9.76 6.65 -9.53
N ARG A 41 -10.79 6.44 -10.36
CA ARG A 41 -11.00 7.22 -11.59
C ARG A 41 -11.33 8.68 -11.28
N TYR A 42 -12.26 8.94 -10.36
CA TYR A 42 -12.75 10.29 -10.11
C TYR A 42 -12.10 10.99 -8.92
N HIS A 43 -11.44 10.24 -8.05
CA HIS A 43 -10.89 10.74 -6.79
C HIS A 43 -9.48 10.24 -6.48
N GLY A 44 -8.89 9.38 -7.32
CA GLY A 44 -7.59 8.76 -7.05
C GLY A 44 -6.45 9.77 -6.93
N GLN A 45 -5.56 9.51 -5.97
CA GLN A 45 -4.36 10.28 -5.66
C GLN A 45 -3.09 9.45 -5.90
N PRO A 46 -1.93 10.09 -6.15
CA PRO A 46 -0.67 9.40 -6.42
C PRO A 46 -0.19 8.43 -5.33
N ASN A 47 -0.57 8.66 -4.07
CA ASN A 47 -0.26 7.79 -2.93
C ASN A 47 -1.13 6.51 -2.88
N GLY A 48 -1.96 6.27 -3.90
CA GLY A 48 -2.83 5.09 -4.00
C GLY A 48 -4.20 5.27 -3.37
N ALA A 49 -4.37 6.25 -2.47
CA ALA A 49 -5.67 6.58 -1.89
C ALA A 49 -6.58 7.30 -2.89
N PHE A 50 -7.81 7.55 -2.48
CA PHE A 50 -8.70 8.49 -3.15
C PHE A 50 -8.99 9.65 -2.21
N SER A 51 -9.08 10.88 -2.72
CA SER A 51 -9.36 12.04 -1.90
C SER A 51 -10.80 12.08 -1.43
N ALA A 52 -10.95 12.19 -0.13
CA ALA A 52 -12.18 12.40 0.58
C ALA A 52 -11.88 13.15 1.88
N ASP A 53 -12.10 14.46 1.88
CA ASP A 53 -12.06 15.33 3.05
C ASP A 53 -13.45 15.34 3.70
N GLU A 54 -13.74 14.23 4.38
CA GLU A 54 -15.07 13.69 4.72
C GLU A 54 -15.93 13.30 3.53
N HIS A 55 -15.93 14.11 2.47
CA HIS A 55 -16.68 13.88 1.25
C HIS A 55 -15.76 13.64 0.06
N LEU A 56 -16.14 12.74 -0.86
CA LEU A 56 -15.42 12.53 -2.12
C LEU A 56 -15.11 13.86 -2.83
N ALA A 57 -13.84 14.05 -3.19
CA ALA A 57 -13.26 15.38 -3.27
C ALA A 57 -12.65 15.77 -4.64
N GLY A 58 -13.00 15.04 -5.71
CA GLY A 58 -12.34 15.15 -7.04
C GLY A 58 -10.88 14.66 -7.02
N ARG A 59 -10.09 14.96 -8.07
CA ARG A 59 -8.68 14.52 -8.22
C ARG A 59 -7.63 15.60 -7.89
N MET A 60 -8.06 16.81 -7.53
CA MET A 60 -7.14 17.92 -7.30
C MET A 60 -6.12 17.52 -6.20
N PRO A 61 -4.81 17.64 -6.43
CA PRO A 61 -3.80 17.09 -5.51
C PRO A 61 -3.70 17.84 -4.17
N SER A 62 -4.33 19.01 -4.08
CA SER A 62 -4.50 19.78 -2.83
C SER A 62 -5.73 19.38 -2.02
N ARG A 63 -6.53 18.40 -2.48
CA ARG A 63 -7.65 17.85 -1.71
C ARG A 63 -7.16 16.70 -0.83
N GLY A 64 -7.66 16.67 0.39
CA GLY A 64 -7.22 15.73 1.40
C GLY A 64 -7.86 14.36 1.28
N THR A 65 -7.32 13.39 2.01
CA THR A 65 -8.02 12.14 2.36
C THR A 65 -7.90 11.88 3.85
N GLU A 66 -9.01 11.48 4.45
CA GLU A 66 -9.04 11.02 5.83
C GLU A 66 -8.15 9.78 6.04
N LEU A 67 -7.49 9.68 7.20
CA LEU A 67 -6.71 8.49 7.55
C LEU A 67 -7.58 7.22 7.67
N CYS A 68 -8.81 7.31 8.18
CA CYS A 68 -9.73 6.16 8.19
C CYS A 68 -10.04 5.62 6.78
N VAL A 69 -10.09 6.49 5.76
CA VAL A 69 -10.29 6.05 4.36
C VAL A 69 -9.18 5.10 3.95
N VAL A 70 -7.93 5.42 4.27
CA VAL A 70 -6.77 4.58 3.94
C VAL A 70 -6.89 3.22 4.61
N VAL A 71 -7.12 3.21 5.92
CA VAL A 71 -7.15 1.98 6.72
C VAL A 71 -8.29 1.06 6.33
N GLU A 72 -9.49 1.61 6.10
CA GLU A 72 -10.65 0.83 5.68
C GLU A 72 -10.52 0.35 4.23
N ALA A 73 -9.94 1.15 3.33
CA ALA A 73 -9.67 0.75 1.96
C ALA A 73 -8.64 -0.38 1.90
N MET A 74 -7.58 -0.31 2.71
CA MET A 74 -6.60 -1.39 2.84
C MET A 74 -7.27 -2.71 3.20
N TRP A 75 -8.13 -2.70 4.22
CA TRP A 75 -8.85 -3.92 4.61
C TRP A 75 -9.81 -4.41 3.52
N SER A 76 -10.50 -3.50 2.84
CA SER A 76 -11.39 -3.87 1.74
C SER A 76 -10.66 -4.51 0.57
N LEU A 77 -9.48 -3.99 0.21
CA LEU A 77 -8.64 -4.52 -0.87
C LEU A 77 -7.99 -5.85 -0.49
N ALA A 78 -7.59 -6.01 0.77
CA ALA A 78 -7.11 -7.29 1.29
C ALA A 78 -8.16 -8.40 1.09
N LEU A 79 -9.42 -8.14 1.48
CA LEU A 79 -10.52 -9.09 1.25
C LEU A 79 -10.80 -9.30 -0.24
N ALA A 80 -10.79 -8.23 -1.04
CA ALA A 80 -10.98 -8.34 -2.48
C ALA A 80 -9.91 -9.20 -3.15
N SER A 81 -8.66 -9.15 -2.68
CA SER A 81 -7.58 -9.98 -3.21
C SER A 81 -7.73 -11.46 -2.88
N GLN A 82 -8.20 -11.80 -1.66
CA GLN A 82 -8.38 -13.18 -1.22
C GLN A 82 -9.59 -13.84 -1.89
N MET A 83 -10.59 -13.04 -2.24
CA MET A 83 -11.84 -13.48 -2.85
C MET A 83 -11.91 -13.27 -4.36
N ALA A 84 -10.78 -12.93 -4.98
CA ALA A 84 -10.68 -12.76 -6.41
C ALA A 84 -10.97 -14.06 -7.17
N PRO A 85 -11.61 -13.98 -8.35
CA PRO A 85 -11.91 -15.17 -9.17
C PRO A 85 -10.66 -15.75 -9.85
N GLY A 86 -9.55 -15.01 -9.87
CA GLY A 86 -8.31 -15.40 -10.53
C GLY A 86 -7.10 -14.59 -10.07
N ASP A 87 -5.95 -14.98 -10.60
CA ASP A 87 -4.63 -14.43 -10.27
C ASP A 87 -4.52 -12.96 -10.66
N GLU A 88 -5.03 -12.57 -11.82
CA GLU A 88 -4.94 -11.20 -12.32
C GLU A 88 -5.72 -10.23 -11.42
N GLU A 89 -6.95 -10.61 -11.08
CA GLU A 89 -7.84 -9.90 -10.18
C GLU A 89 -7.25 -9.78 -8.77
N SER A 90 -6.66 -10.87 -8.27
CA SER A 90 -6.00 -10.89 -6.96
C SER A 90 -4.79 -9.97 -6.95
N ALA A 91 -3.92 -10.06 -7.96
CA ALA A 91 -2.73 -9.23 -8.09
C ALA A 91 -3.09 -7.75 -8.18
N ALA A 92 -4.13 -7.39 -8.93
CA ALA A 92 -4.57 -6.01 -9.07
C ALA A 92 -5.04 -5.40 -7.72
N ALA A 93 -5.80 -6.16 -6.93
CA ALA A 93 -6.21 -5.73 -5.60
C ALA A 93 -5.01 -5.60 -4.63
N LEU A 94 -4.05 -6.53 -4.71
CA LEU A 94 -2.82 -6.48 -3.92
C LEU A 94 -1.91 -5.32 -4.29
N ASP A 95 -1.83 -4.93 -5.56
CA ASP A 95 -1.06 -3.74 -5.96
C ASP A 95 -1.69 -2.45 -5.42
N ALA A 96 -3.02 -2.38 -5.37
CA ALA A 96 -3.72 -1.26 -4.74
C ALA A 96 -3.46 -1.22 -3.23
N LEU A 97 -3.55 -2.38 -2.56
CA LEU A 97 -3.22 -2.51 -1.13
C LEU A 97 -1.76 -2.13 -0.85
N GLU A 98 -0.83 -2.61 -1.67
CA GLU A 98 0.60 -2.28 -1.58
C GLU A 98 0.85 -0.78 -1.66
N SER A 99 0.18 -0.09 -2.59
CA SER A 99 0.31 1.35 -2.74
C SER A 99 -0.18 2.09 -1.49
N LEU A 100 -1.32 1.70 -0.92
CA LEU A 100 -1.81 2.30 0.34
C LEU A 100 -0.87 2.02 1.51
N ALA A 101 -0.42 0.78 1.66
CA ALA A 101 0.37 0.33 2.79
C ALA A 101 1.76 0.98 2.84
N PHE A 102 2.38 1.22 1.69
CA PHE A 102 3.72 1.80 1.61
C PHE A 102 3.76 3.28 1.27
N ASN A 103 2.61 3.92 1.00
CA ASN A 103 2.55 5.36 0.71
C ASN A 103 1.52 6.09 1.58
N ALA A 104 0.23 5.82 1.38
CA ALA A 104 -0.82 6.58 2.06
C ALA A 104 -0.82 6.37 3.58
N LEU A 105 -0.65 5.15 4.08
CA LEU A 105 -0.65 4.88 5.52
C LEU A 105 0.55 5.55 6.22
N PRO A 106 1.83 5.27 5.86
CA PRO A 106 2.96 5.93 6.50
C PRO A 106 2.97 7.45 6.27
N GLY A 107 2.47 7.93 5.13
CA GLY A 107 2.31 9.36 4.87
C GLY A 107 1.31 10.08 5.79
N SER A 108 0.50 9.33 6.55
CA SER A 108 -0.44 9.86 7.55
C SER A 108 0.01 9.61 9.00
N LEU A 109 1.25 9.21 9.24
CA LEU A 109 1.71 8.86 10.57
C LEU A 109 3.06 9.53 10.85
N SER A 110 3.24 9.99 12.08
CA SER A 110 4.58 10.30 12.58
C SER A 110 5.35 9.00 12.84
N ASP A 111 6.68 9.07 12.80
CA ASP A 111 7.57 7.91 12.95
C ASP A 111 7.36 7.16 14.28
N ASP A 112 6.95 7.86 15.33
CA ASP A 112 6.68 7.31 16.66
C ASP A 112 5.21 6.86 16.85
N LEU A 113 4.35 7.08 15.85
CA LEU A 113 2.92 6.79 15.84
C LEU A 113 2.11 7.53 16.90
N TRP A 114 2.64 8.59 17.51
CA TRP A 114 1.95 9.38 18.55
C TRP A 114 1.20 10.59 18.00
N SER A 115 1.40 10.92 16.74
CA SER A 115 0.66 11.94 16.04
C SER A 115 0.33 11.56 14.60
N HIS A 116 -0.82 12.02 14.12
CA HIS A 116 -1.30 11.82 12.76
C HIS A 116 -2.15 13.03 12.35
N PRO A 117 -2.33 13.33 11.05
CA PRO A 117 -3.35 14.24 10.62
C PRO A 117 -4.72 13.57 10.56
N TYR A 118 -5.77 14.37 10.46
CA TYR A 118 -7.07 13.89 10.05
C TYR A 118 -7.05 13.68 8.53
N LEU A 119 -6.62 14.70 7.79
CA LEU A 119 -6.47 14.72 6.34
C LEU A 119 -5.00 14.73 5.93
N GLN A 120 -4.57 13.75 5.12
CA GLN A 120 -3.31 13.85 4.38
C GLN A 120 -3.54 14.39 2.97
N PHE A 121 -2.51 14.99 2.39
CA PHE A 121 -2.56 15.61 1.07
C PHE A 121 -1.41 15.10 0.20
N ALA A 122 -1.70 14.75 -1.05
CA ALA A 122 -0.66 14.30 -1.98
C ALA A 122 0.31 15.43 -2.37
N ASN A 123 -0.15 16.68 -2.32
CA ASN A 123 0.67 17.86 -2.59
C ASN A 123 0.42 18.94 -1.54
N SER A 124 1.13 18.83 -0.42
CA SER A 124 1.22 19.89 0.60
C SER A 124 2.66 20.15 1.00
N TYR A 125 2.96 21.41 1.30
CA TYR A 125 4.27 21.87 1.80
C TYR A 125 4.25 22.21 3.31
N GLN A 126 3.08 22.10 3.93
CA GLN A 126 2.87 22.37 5.35
C GLN A 126 1.76 21.48 5.91
N ALA A 127 1.85 21.15 7.19
CA ALA A 127 0.84 20.44 7.96
C ALA A 127 0.61 21.23 9.25
N VAL A 128 -0.27 22.22 9.17
CA VAL A 128 -0.55 23.19 10.24
C VAL A 128 -2.05 23.33 10.44
N SER A 129 -2.45 23.94 11.55
CA SER A 129 -3.83 24.42 11.69
C SER A 129 -4.08 25.59 10.72
N ASN A 130 -5.04 25.43 9.81
CA ASN A 130 -5.32 26.37 8.72
C ASN A 130 -6.57 27.22 9.04
N GLU A 131 -6.39 28.21 9.92
CA GLU A 131 -7.45 29.16 10.31
C GLU A 131 -7.41 30.45 9.45
N PRO A 132 -8.51 30.89 8.82
CA PRO A 132 -9.72 30.14 8.43
C PRO A 132 -9.59 29.50 7.02
N ASP A 133 -8.43 29.64 6.37
CA ASP A 133 -8.26 29.36 4.95
C ASP A 133 -7.92 27.89 4.69
N HIS A 134 -8.94 27.12 4.35
CA HIS A 134 -8.78 25.75 3.88
C HIS A 134 -9.69 25.40 2.70
N ILE A 135 -9.27 24.44 1.88
CA ILE A 135 -10.00 24.04 0.67
C ILE A 135 -11.13 23.03 0.97
N TRP A 136 -11.08 22.32 2.10
CA TRP A 136 -12.07 21.31 2.47
C TRP A 136 -13.36 21.95 3.01
N THR A 137 -14.46 21.20 2.94
CA THR A 137 -15.81 21.76 3.14
C THR A 137 -16.31 21.68 4.58
N ASN A 138 -16.11 20.53 5.24
CA ASN A 138 -16.80 20.19 6.49
C ASN A 138 -15.87 20.07 7.69
N ASP A 139 -14.61 19.74 7.44
CA ASP A 139 -13.63 19.48 8.47
C ASP A 139 -13.12 20.75 9.13
N GLY A 140 -12.67 20.60 10.38
CA GLY A 140 -12.10 21.68 11.16
C GLY A 140 -10.73 22.14 10.67
N PRO A 141 -10.23 23.26 11.20
CA PRO A 141 -8.98 23.89 10.77
C PRO A 141 -7.74 23.08 11.17
N GLN A 142 -7.84 22.24 12.19
CA GLN A 142 -6.75 21.37 12.66
C GLN A 142 -6.55 20.12 11.77
N SER A 143 -7.42 19.87 10.80
CA SER A 143 -7.47 18.60 10.07
C SER A 143 -6.19 18.23 9.32
N ALA A 144 -5.41 19.22 8.88
CA ALA A 144 -4.16 19.00 8.16
C ALA A 144 -2.93 18.85 9.07
N MET A 145 -3.03 19.18 10.36
CA MET A 145 -1.89 19.18 11.29
C MET A 145 -1.65 17.78 11.87
N TYR A 146 -0.42 17.47 12.27
CA TYR A 146 -0.16 16.23 13.01
C TYR A 146 -0.48 16.43 14.48
N GLY A 147 -1.38 15.62 15.02
CA GLY A 147 -1.77 15.70 16.42
C GLY A 147 -2.23 14.36 17.00
N LEU A 148 -2.60 14.36 18.28
CA LEU A 148 -3.15 13.17 18.93
C LEU A 148 -4.54 12.83 18.37
N ALA A 149 -5.39 13.83 18.23
CA ALA A 149 -6.76 13.70 17.74
C ALA A 149 -7.21 14.99 17.02
N PRO A 150 -6.53 15.39 15.92
CA PRO A 150 -6.94 16.58 15.19
C PRO A 150 -8.36 16.40 14.63
N ASN A 151 -9.17 17.47 14.71
CA ASN A 151 -10.56 17.52 14.22
C ASN A 151 -11.54 16.59 14.97
N TYR A 152 -11.73 15.35 14.50
CA TYR A 152 -12.62 14.35 15.12
C TYR A 152 -11.83 13.09 15.46
N GLU A 153 -12.09 12.50 16.62
CA GLU A 153 -11.22 11.46 17.21
C GLU A 153 -11.32 10.08 16.54
N CYS A 154 -12.07 9.95 15.42
CA CYS A 154 -12.22 8.67 14.73
C CYS A 154 -10.89 8.10 14.24
N CYS A 155 -9.99 8.95 13.73
CA CYS A 155 -8.70 8.54 13.19
C CYS A 155 -7.83 7.93 14.30
N THR A 156 -7.78 8.57 15.48
CA THR A 156 -7.08 8.07 16.67
C THR A 156 -7.57 6.67 17.07
N ALA A 157 -8.88 6.46 17.04
CA ALA A 157 -9.50 5.17 17.33
C ALA A 157 -9.40 4.14 16.18
N ASN A 158 -9.05 4.56 14.97
CA ASN A 158 -9.04 3.70 13.78
C ASN A 158 -7.63 3.30 13.35
N PHE A 159 -6.66 4.22 13.32
CA PHE A 159 -5.42 4.03 12.57
C PHE A 159 -4.59 2.83 13.02
N HIS A 160 -4.61 2.53 14.31
CA HIS A 160 -3.82 1.46 14.93
C HIS A 160 -4.18 0.05 14.41
N GLN A 161 -5.35 -0.13 13.78
CA GLN A 161 -5.72 -1.40 13.15
C GLN A 161 -5.07 -1.61 11.77
N GLY A 162 -4.52 -0.55 11.14
CA GLY A 162 -3.97 -0.58 9.78
C GLY A 162 -2.85 -1.62 9.61
N TYR A 163 -1.73 -1.45 10.34
CA TYR A 163 -0.61 -2.39 10.29
C TYR A 163 -0.97 -3.82 10.72
N PRO A 164 -1.71 -4.05 11.83
CA PRO A 164 -2.14 -5.41 12.19
C PRO A 164 -2.95 -6.12 11.10
N LYS A 165 -3.92 -5.45 10.48
CA LYS A 165 -4.73 -6.04 9.39
C LYS A 165 -3.87 -6.30 8.14
N PHE A 166 -2.96 -5.38 7.82
CA PHE A 166 -2.01 -5.55 6.73
C PHE A 166 -1.08 -6.75 6.96
N ALA A 167 -0.47 -6.85 8.14
CA ALA A 167 0.40 -7.96 8.53
C ALA A 167 -0.36 -9.31 8.46
N GLY A 168 -1.62 -9.33 8.91
CA GLY A 168 -2.50 -10.49 8.80
C GLY A 168 -2.92 -10.86 7.37
N SER A 169 -2.59 -10.03 6.37
CA SER A 169 -2.92 -10.24 4.95
C SER A 169 -1.69 -10.53 4.08
N LEU A 170 -0.49 -10.65 4.68
CA LEU A 170 0.76 -10.91 3.93
C LEU A 170 0.79 -12.31 3.31
N PHE A 171 0.15 -13.27 3.95
CA PHE A 171 0.02 -14.64 3.49
C PHE A 171 -1.42 -15.13 3.66
N PHE A 172 -1.86 -16.00 2.75
CA PHE A 172 -3.09 -16.77 2.93
C PHE A 172 -2.99 -18.15 2.28
N GLU A 173 -3.70 -19.12 2.83
CA GLU A 173 -3.69 -20.51 2.36
C GLU A 173 -4.86 -20.76 1.41
N ASP A 174 -4.57 -21.31 0.23
CA ASP A 174 -5.57 -22.01 -0.59
C ASP A 174 -5.45 -23.51 -0.28
N LEU A 175 -6.24 -23.96 0.69
CA LEU A 175 -6.23 -25.36 1.14
C LEU A 175 -6.75 -26.33 0.08
N ALA A 176 -7.64 -25.88 -0.80
CA ALA A 176 -8.19 -26.71 -1.87
C ALA A 176 -7.12 -27.05 -2.91
N GLN A 177 -6.20 -26.11 -3.17
CA GLN A 177 -5.11 -26.30 -4.13
C GLN A 177 -3.76 -26.64 -3.49
N GLN A 178 -3.69 -26.78 -2.15
CA GLN A 178 -2.44 -26.97 -1.39
C GLN A 178 -1.40 -25.87 -1.71
N GLN A 179 -1.84 -24.61 -1.68
CA GLN A 179 -1.00 -23.45 -1.98
C GLN A 179 -0.88 -22.52 -0.78
N LEU A 180 0.33 -21.97 -0.61
CA LEU A 180 0.56 -20.78 0.18
C LEU A 180 0.70 -19.60 -0.76
N VAL A 181 -0.15 -18.59 -0.61
CA VAL A 181 -0.03 -17.33 -1.34
C VAL A 181 0.80 -16.35 -0.51
N SER A 182 1.92 -15.89 -1.06
CA SER A 182 2.67 -14.74 -0.57
C SER A 182 2.14 -13.50 -1.28
N ALA A 183 1.29 -12.75 -0.57
CA ALA A 183 0.46 -11.71 -1.13
C ALA A 183 1.21 -10.38 -1.30
N ILE A 184 1.86 -9.90 -0.24
CA ILE A 184 2.68 -8.68 -0.25
C ILE A 184 4.03 -9.00 0.38
N TRP A 185 5.10 -8.47 -0.22
CA TRP A 185 6.44 -8.65 0.31
C TRP A 185 6.64 -7.75 1.53
N ALA A 186 6.82 -8.37 2.69
CA ALA A 186 7.20 -7.68 3.93
C ALA A 186 7.91 -8.69 4.86
N PRO A 187 8.88 -8.25 5.68
CA PRO A 187 9.55 -9.12 6.63
C PRO A 187 8.54 -9.80 7.55
N SER A 188 8.50 -11.13 7.55
CA SER A 188 7.47 -11.87 8.26
C SER A 188 7.82 -13.35 8.43
N ALA A 189 7.19 -13.99 9.40
CA ALA A 189 7.24 -15.43 9.60
C ALA A 189 5.83 -15.96 9.87
N THR A 190 5.51 -17.11 9.29
CA THR A 190 4.20 -17.73 9.44
C THR A 190 4.33 -19.26 9.54
N ASN A 191 3.40 -19.87 10.27
CA ASN A 191 3.19 -21.32 10.28
C ASN A 191 1.85 -21.59 9.60
N VAL A 192 1.86 -22.45 8.59
CA VAL A 192 0.71 -22.72 7.73
C VAL A 192 0.45 -24.20 7.65
N THR A 193 -0.79 -24.60 7.42
CA THR A 193 -1.18 -26.02 7.37
C THR A 193 -0.65 -26.74 6.12
N VAL A 194 -0.58 -26.05 4.97
CA VAL A 194 -0.01 -26.59 3.73
C VAL A 194 1.44 -27.05 3.94
N GLY A 195 1.86 -28.06 3.17
CA GLY A 195 3.21 -28.63 3.30
C GLY A 195 3.44 -29.40 4.60
N GLY A 196 2.37 -29.83 5.28
CA GLY A 196 2.42 -30.59 6.52
C GLY A 196 2.94 -29.75 7.68
N MET A 197 2.25 -28.65 7.98
CA MET A 197 2.63 -27.63 8.97
C MET A 197 3.92 -26.90 8.58
N ALA A 198 3.98 -26.35 7.36
CA ALA A 198 5.16 -25.62 6.90
C ALA A 198 5.40 -24.35 7.72
N HIS A 199 6.68 -24.08 8.03
CA HIS A 199 7.16 -22.81 8.56
C HIS A 199 7.82 -22.02 7.43
N VAL A 200 7.35 -20.80 7.20
CA VAL A 200 7.83 -19.92 6.12
C VAL A 200 8.25 -18.58 6.72
N GLU A 201 9.51 -18.21 6.51
CA GLU A 201 10.09 -16.93 6.92
C GLU A 201 10.51 -16.16 5.66
N LEU A 202 9.91 -14.99 5.44
CA LEU A 202 10.28 -14.06 4.38
C LEU A 202 11.25 -13.02 4.94
N ARG A 203 12.50 -13.08 4.48
CA ARG A 203 13.55 -12.11 4.80
C ARG A 203 13.72 -11.14 3.64
N THR A 204 13.61 -9.85 3.93
CA THR A 204 13.75 -8.78 2.94
C THR A 204 13.92 -7.43 3.62
N SER A 205 14.30 -6.39 2.87
CA SER A 205 14.11 -4.99 3.27
C SER A 205 13.16 -4.25 2.33
N TYR A 206 12.33 -4.98 1.57
CA TYR A 206 11.21 -4.42 0.82
C TYR A 206 10.34 -3.57 1.77
N PRO A 207 9.91 -2.36 1.36
CA PRO A 207 9.92 -1.82 -0.01
C PRO A 207 11.20 -1.07 -0.45
N PHE A 208 12.28 -1.08 0.34
CA PHE A 208 13.51 -0.34 0.04
C PHE A 208 14.50 -1.09 -0.88
N ASN A 209 14.33 -2.40 -1.05
CA ASN A 209 15.03 -3.21 -2.04
C ASN A 209 14.09 -4.25 -2.67
N THR A 210 14.54 -4.96 -3.70
CA THR A 210 13.76 -6.04 -4.36
C THR A 210 14.36 -7.43 -4.14
N SER A 211 15.18 -7.59 -3.09
CA SER A 211 15.73 -8.89 -2.71
C SER A 211 14.80 -9.52 -1.68
N VAL A 212 14.20 -10.65 -2.02
CA VAL A 212 13.31 -11.41 -1.13
C VAL A 212 13.80 -12.85 -1.03
N GLU A 213 13.89 -13.34 0.21
CA GLU A 213 14.40 -14.67 0.54
C GLU A 213 13.36 -15.43 1.37
N TYR A 214 12.83 -16.52 0.81
CA TYR A 214 11.89 -17.40 1.51
C TYR A 214 12.65 -18.57 2.11
N TRP A 215 12.72 -18.57 3.44
CA TRP A 215 13.26 -19.66 4.23
C TRP A 215 12.14 -20.60 4.65
N ILE A 216 12.19 -21.85 4.21
CA ILE A 216 11.06 -22.78 4.33
C ILE A 216 11.51 -24.06 5.01
N GLN A 217 10.68 -24.55 5.93
CA GLN A 217 10.72 -25.90 6.50
C GLN A 217 9.35 -26.55 6.26
N ASN A 218 9.31 -27.76 5.72
CA ASN A 218 8.07 -28.46 5.38
C ASN A 218 8.28 -29.98 5.30
N THR A 219 7.22 -30.75 5.57
CA THR A 219 7.25 -32.22 5.55
C THR A 219 6.54 -32.82 4.33
N GLN A 220 5.67 -32.05 3.68
CA GLN A 220 4.96 -32.42 2.46
C GLN A 220 5.19 -31.37 1.37
N PRO A 221 5.12 -31.74 0.08
CA PRO A 221 5.21 -30.77 -1.00
C PRO A 221 3.99 -29.84 -1.01
N PHE A 222 4.19 -28.59 -1.43
CA PHE A 222 3.13 -27.61 -1.64
C PHE A 222 3.54 -26.60 -2.72
N THR A 223 2.60 -25.78 -3.18
CA THR A 223 2.92 -24.67 -4.11
C THR A 223 3.06 -23.37 -3.34
N LEU A 224 4.20 -22.69 -3.47
CA LEU A 224 4.35 -21.31 -3.05
C LEU A 224 4.01 -20.39 -4.22
N LYS A 225 2.93 -19.64 -4.09
CA LYS A 225 2.43 -18.69 -5.07
C LYS A 225 2.82 -17.27 -4.65
N ILE A 226 3.75 -16.64 -5.37
CA ILE A 226 4.33 -15.35 -4.97
C ILE A 226 3.85 -14.25 -5.90
N ARG A 227 3.18 -13.22 -5.36
CA ARG A 227 2.84 -12.04 -6.18
C ARG A 227 4.12 -11.36 -6.62
N LEU A 228 4.24 -11.04 -7.91
CA LEU A 228 5.22 -10.07 -8.39
C LEU A 228 4.61 -8.68 -8.35
N PRO A 229 5.19 -7.68 -7.66
CA PRO A 229 4.69 -6.30 -7.69
C PRO A 229 4.50 -5.69 -9.08
N LYS A 230 3.50 -4.83 -9.26
CA LYS A 230 3.14 -4.20 -10.55
C LYS A 230 4.34 -3.65 -11.32
N PHE A 231 5.24 -2.94 -10.65
CA PHE A 231 6.39 -2.31 -11.29
C PHE A 231 7.40 -3.33 -11.86
N LEU A 232 7.42 -4.56 -11.34
CA LEU A 232 8.23 -5.68 -11.86
C LEU A 232 7.56 -6.43 -13.02
N ARG A 233 6.28 -6.13 -13.31
CA ARG A 233 5.51 -6.73 -14.40
C ARG A 233 5.37 -5.80 -15.61
N SER A 234 5.92 -4.59 -15.54
CA SER A 234 5.91 -3.62 -16.64
C SER A 234 6.79 -4.11 -17.80
N PRO A 235 6.44 -3.83 -19.07
CA PRO A 235 7.31 -4.11 -20.22
C PRO A 235 8.71 -3.47 -20.12
N THR A 236 8.84 -2.40 -19.32
CA THR A 236 10.09 -1.67 -19.07
C THR A 236 10.82 -2.10 -17.80
N ALA A 237 10.31 -3.11 -17.09
CA ALA A 237 10.89 -3.58 -15.84
C ALA A 237 12.24 -4.28 -16.07
N ALA A 238 13.12 -4.19 -15.06
CA ALA A 238 14.33 -5.00 -15.04
C ALA A 238 13.97 -6.50 -14.94
N PRO A 239 14.76 -7.40 -15.56
CA PRO A 239 14.52 -8.83 -15.44
C PRO A 239 14.49 -9.29 -13.98
N VAL A 240 13.50 -10.10 -13.64
CA VAL A 240 13.40 -10.74 -12.32
C VAL A 240 14.21 -12.04 -12.35
N LYS A 241 15.19 -12.17 -11.46
CA LYS A 241 15.97 -13.40 -11.27
C LYS A 241 15.34 -14.22 -10.16
N VAL A 242 15.11 -15.50 -10.41
CA VAL A 242 14.53 -16.42 -9.42
C VAL A 242 15.45 -17.62 -9.25
N LEU A 243 15.82 -17.90 -8.01
CA LEU A 243 16.57 -19.09 -7.62
C LEU A 243 15.65 -20.00 -6.80
N LEU A 244 15.60 -21.28 -7.18
CA LEU A 244 15.02 -22.36 -6.38
C LEU A 244 16.17 -23.23 -5.89
N ASP A 245 16.33 -23.38 -4.57
CA ASP A 245 17.45 -24.13 -4.00
C ASP A 245 18.84 -23.69 -4.50
N GLY A 246 18.99 -22.39 -4.73
CA GLY A 246 20.22 -21.80 -5.28
C GLY A 246 20.40 -22.00 -6.79
N LEU A 247 19.52 -22.73 -7.46
CA LEU A 247 19.56 -22.94 -8.91
C LEU A 247 18.68 -21.92 -9.63
N SER A 248 19.24 -21.26 -10.64
CA SER A 248 18.48 -20.33 -11.48
C SER A 248 17.40 -21.08 -12.26
N VAL A 249 16.16 -20.62 -12.13
CA VAL A 249 15.03 -21.16 -12.87
C VAL A 249 14.42 -20.10 -13.78
N LYS A 250 13.95 -20.53 -14.95
CA LYS A 250 13.08 -19.70 -15.78
C LYS A 250 11.67 -19.90 -15.28
N VAL A 251 11.08 -18.83 -14.76
CA VAL A 251 9.70 -18.81 -14.33
C VAL A 251 8.98 -17.74 -15.14
N GLU A 252 7.89 -18.13 -15.77
CA GLU A 252 6.98 -17.19 -16.39
C GLU A 252 5.97 -16.76 -15.33
N ALA A 253 5.88 -15.46 -15.09
CA ALA A 253 4.82 -14.93 -14.25
C ALA A 253 3.52 -14.96 -15.05
N THR A 254 2.61 -15.86 -14.69
CA THR A 254 1.27 -15.89 -15.24
C THR A 254 0.39 -14.98 -14.39
N LEU A 255 -0.25 -13.99 -15.03
CA LEU A 255 -1.31 -13.19 -14.40
C LEU A 255 -0.92 -12.51 -13.07
N GLY A 256 0.36 -12.19 -12.87
CA GLY A 256 0.85 -11.46 -11.69
C GLY A 256 1.46 -12.31 -10.57
N PHE A 257 1.50 -13.63 -10.72
CA PHE A 257 2.07 -14.54 -9.73
C PHE A 257 3.14 -15.46 -10.32
N LEU A 258 4.13 -15.79 -9.50
CA LEU A 258 5.02 -16.94 -9.70
C LEU A 258 4.43 -18.14 -8.97
N HIS A 259 4.40 -19.29 -9.64
CA HIS A 259 3.94 -20.54 -9.05
C HIS A 259 5.13 -21.49 -8.91
N LEU A 260 5.54 -21.78 -7.68
CA LEU A 260 6.76 -22.52 -7.38
C LEU A 260 6.43 -23.79 -6.58
N SER A 261 6.79 -24.95 -7.10
CA SER A 261 6.65 -26.22 -6.37
C SER A 261 7.77 -26.34 -5.33
N ILE A 262 7.38 -26.48 -4.06
CA ILE A 262 8.31 -26.58 -2.94
C ILE A 262 8.35 -28.02 -2.42
N PRO A 263 9.45 -28.77 -2.62
CA PRO A 263 9.59 -30.13 -2.10
C PRO A 263 9.82 -30.14 -0.57
N PRO A 264 9.53 -31.26 0.12
CA PRO A 264 9.85 -31.44 1.53
C PRO A 264 11.32 -31.21 1.84
N ALA A 265 11.60 -30.49 2.92
CA ALA A 265 12.97 -30.26 3.39
C ALA A 265 13.00 -29.77 4.85
N ALA A 266 14.15 -29.99 5.49
CA ALA A 266 14.54 -29.18 6.65
C ALA A 266 14.65 -27.69 6.27
N LYS A 267 14.75 -26.81 7.28
CA LYS A 267 14.83 -25.36 7.07
C LYS A 267 15.96 -24.99 6.10
N ARG A 268 15.62 -24.33 4.99
CA ARG A 268 16.56 -23.87 3.95
C ARG A 268 16.08 -22.59 3.28
N LEU A 269 16.98 -21.89 2.61
CA LEU A 269 16.62 -20.86 1.63
C LEU A 269 16.04 -21.55 0.40
N ALA A 270 14.70 -21.57 0.30
CA ALA A 270 14.02 -22.30 -0.75
C ALA A 270 13.84 -21.48 -2.01
N VAL A 271 13.53 -20.19 -1.86
CA VAL A 271 13.33 -19.27 -2.97
C VAL A 271 14.09 -17.98 -2.71
N LYS A 272 14.85 -17.51 -3.70
CA LYS A 272 15.38 -16.14 -3.72
C LYS A 272 14.90 -15.45 -4.99
N ILE A 273 14.39 -14.23 -4.84
CA ILE A 273 14.04 -13.37 -5.96
C ILE A 273 14.85 -12.09 -5.84
N ASP A 274 15.48 -11.68 -6.93
CA ASP A 274 16.22 -10.42 -7.02
C ASP A 274 15.83 -9.67 -8.30
N SER A 275 15.73 -8.36 -8.19
CA SER A 275 15.57 -7.46 -9.33
C SER A 275 16.29 -6.13 -9.06
N VAL A 276 16.07 -5.13 -9.91
CA VAL A 276 16.58 -3.77 -9.75
C VAL A 276 15.41 -2.80 -9.82
N MET A 277 15.33 -1.87 -8.87
CA MET A 277 14.38 -0.76 -8.97
C MET A 277 14.94 0.33 -9.87
N ALA A 278 14.10 0.81 -10.78
CA ALA A 278 14.35 2.02 -11.54
C ALA A 278 13.29 3.07 -11.19
N PRO A 279 13.64 4.36 -11.15
CA PRO A 279 12.66 5.40 -10.97
C PRO A 279 11.69 5.43 -12.16
N THR A 280 10.41 5.59 -11.88
CA THR A 280 9.36 5.76 -12.90
C THR A 280 8.63 7.07 -12.68
N VAL A 281 8.12 7.65 -13.76
CA VAL A 281 7.39 8.91 -13.71
C VAL A 281 6.00 8.70 -14.29
N GLN A 282 4.98 8.97 -13.48
CA GLN A 282 3.60 9.03 -13.93
C GLN A 282 3.18 10.48 -14.09
N ARG A 283 2.60 10.82 -15.24
CA ARG A 283 2.08 12.17 -15.51
C ARG A 283 0.56 12.14 -15.59
N SER A 284 -0.06 13.17 -15.03
CA SER A 284 -1.49 13.42 -15.17
C SER A 284 -1.70 14.90 -15.45
N ALA A 285 -2.67 15.21 -16.32
CA ALA A 285 -2.97 16.59 -16.70
C ALA A 285 -3.50 17.42 -15.52
N ASP A 286 -4.17 16.77 -14.58
CA ASP A 286 -4.82 17.34 -13.41
C ASP A 286 -3.98 17.31 -12.12
N GLN A 287 -2.95 16.45 -12.04
CA GLN A 287 -2.14 16.22 -10.83
C GLN A 287 -0.63 16.46 -11.03
N GLY A 288 -0.20 16.77 -12.26
CA GLY A 288 1.21 17.04 -12.56
C GLY A 288 2.03 15.77 -12.77
N ALA A 289 3.15 15.63 -12.05
CA ALA A 289 4.07 14.50 -12.19
C ALA A 289 4.38 13.88 -10.84
N SER A 290 4.26 12.55 -10.77
CA SER A 290 4.58 11.73 -9.60
C SER A 290 5.75 10.82 -9.93
N VAL A 291 6.73 10.75 -9.05
CA VAL A 291 7.92 9.90 -9.22
C VAL A 291 7.84 8.76 -8.23
N TYR A 292 8.09 7.54 -8.72
CA TYR A 292 8.10 6.35 -7.90
C TYR A 292 9.45 5.64 -7.99
N LEU A 293 9.91 5.05 -6.89
CA LEU A 293 10.99 4.08 -6.86
C LEU A 293 10.42 2.74 -6.35
N GLY A 294 10.26 1.78 -7.26
CA GLY A 294 9.51 0.55 -6.95
C GLY A 294 8.06 0.88 -6.57
N PRO A 295 7.55 0.44 -5.39
CA PRO A 295 6.20 0.78 -4.94
C PRO A 295 6.10 2.15 -4.24
N GLN A 296 7.23 2.80 -3.95
CA GLN A 296 7.28 4.01 -3.12
C GLN A 296 7.09 5.27 -3.98
N LEU A 297 6.09 6.08 -3.64
CA LEU A 297 5.93 7.46 -4.10
C LEU A 297 6.99 8.32 -3.41
N LEU A 298 7.77 9.05 -4.20
CA LEU A 298 8.79 9.94 -3.67
C LEU A 298 8.20 11.32 -3.35
N ALA A 299 8.60 11.87 -2.21
CA ALA A 299 8.37 13.26 -1.83
C ALA A 299 9.70 14.04 -1.86
N LEU A 300 9.61 15.36 -1.94
CA LEU A 300 10.77 16.23 -1.81
C LEU A 300 11.10 16.40 -0.33
N ASP A 301 12.37 16.26 0.03
CA ASP A 301 12.87 16.72 1.33
C ASP A 301 12.88 18.25 1.31
N LEU A 302 11.88 18.84 1.97
CA LEU A 302 11.70 20.29 2.07
C LEU A 302 12.27 20.88 3.36
N LYS A 303 13.07 20.09 4.10
CA LYS A 303 13.63 20.44 5.41
C LYS A 303 12.56 20.96 6.34
N GLU A 304 11.63 20.09 6.67
CA GLU A 304 10.51 20.38 7.55
C GLU A 304 10.97 20.80 8.96
N GLN A 305 10.22 21.71 9.58
CA GLN A 305 10.38 22.13 10.96
C GLN A 305 9.11 21.85 11.73
N TRP A 306 9.26 21.12 12.83
CA TRP A 306 8.17 20.73 13.72
C TRP A 306 8.11 21.70 14.90
N HIS A 307 6.99 22.41 15.02
CA HIS A 307 6.74 23.34 16.11
C HIS A 307 5.65 22.78 17.02
N LEU A 308 6.01 22.53 18.28
CA LEU A 308 5.07 22.04 19.28
C LEU A 308 3.97 23.09 19.52
N VAL A 309 2.72 22.68 19.35
CA VAL A 309 1.53 23.48 19.66
C VAL A 309 1.00 23.12 21.04
N GLN A 310 0.83 21.81 21.29
CA GLN A 310 0.30 21.31 22.55
C GLN A 310 0.93 19.96 22.90
N ARG A 311 1.20 19.73 24.18
CA ARG A 311 1.71 18.45 24.71
C ARG A 311 0.64 17.79 25.57
N TYR A 312 0.49 16.48 25.44
CA TYR A 312 -0.40 15.65 26.24
C TYR A 312 0.40 14.65 27.09
N ALA A 313 -0.28 13.65 27.66
CA ALA A 313 0.39 12.56 28.35
C ALA A 313 1.20 11.68 27.38
N PHE A 314 2.25 11.03 27.89
CA PHE A 314 3.20 10.24 27.09
C PHE A 314 3.86 11.11 26.00
N GLU A 315 4.09 10.56 24.81
CA GLU A 315 4.72 11.29 23.70
C GLU A 315 3.71 12.07 22.84
N ALA A 316 2.41 11.94 23.11
CA ALA A 316 1.35 12.59 22.35
C ALA A 316 1.48 14.12 22.35
N ALA A 317 1.42 14.71 21.15
CA ALA A 317 1.51 16.15 20.95
C ALA A 317 0.90 16.57 19.63
N ASP A 318 0.49 17.83 19.58
CA ASP A 318 0.07 18.52 18.37
C ASP A 318 1.20 19.40 17.84
N TRP A 319 1.38 19.37 16.53
CA TRP A 319 2.50 19.97 15.83
C TRP A 319 2.04 20.79 14.63
N ASN A 320 2.68 21.94 14.47
CA ASN A 320 2.69 22.66 13.20
C ASN A 320 3.99 22.33 12.47
N THR A 321 3.87 21.75 11.27
CA THR A 321 5.01 21.35 10.45
C THR A 321 5.07 22.22 9.20
N THR A 322 6.19 22.90 8.98
CA THR A 322 6.39 23.82 7.85
C THR A 322 7.67 23.51 7.09
N ALA A 323 7.67 23.71 5.77
CA ALA A 323 8.88 23.63 4.95
C ALA A 323 9.79 24.85 5.14
N THR A 324 11.12 24.63 5.16
CA THR A 324 12.11 25.73 5.15
C THR A 324 12.74 25.94 3.78
N LEU A 325 12.67 24.95 2.89
CA LEU A 325 13.13 25.07 1.50
C LEU A 325 12.02 25.53 0.55
N PRO A 326 12.39 26.13 -0.61
CA PRO A 326 11.43 26.45 -1.66
C PRO A 326 10.68 25.21 -2.16
N TRP A 327 9.35 25.29 -2.15
CA TRP A 327 8.45 24.19 -2.50
C TRP A 327 7.76 24.35 -3.86
N ARG A 328 7.81 25.55 -4.46
CA ARG A 328 7.19 25.84 -5.78
C ARG A 328 8.06 25.31 -6.91
N LEU A 329 8.13 23.99 -7.03
CA LEU A 329 8.96 23.29 -8.00
C LEU A 329 8.09 22.66 -9.09
N ALA A 330 8.62 22.63 -10.32
CA ALA A 330 7.97 21.98 -11.46
C ALA A 330 8.98 21.07 -12.17
N MET A 331 8.49 19.92 -12.63
CA MET A 331 9.31 18.96 -13.36
C MET A 331 9.25 19.25 -14.87
N PRO A 332 10.39 19.38 -15.58
CA PRO A 332 10.40 19.60 -17.01
C PRO A 332 9.73 18.45 -17.77
N MET A 333 9.13 18.73 -18.94
CA MET A 333 8.42 17.72 -19.74
C MET A 333 9.36 16.66 -20.32
N SER A 334 10.53 17.06 -20.80
CA SER A 334 11.59 16.16 -21.25
C SER A 334 12.47 15.74 -20.08
N LEU A 335 12.42 14.45 -19.71
CA LEU A 335 13.27 13.87 -18.69
C LEU A 335 14.41 13.08 -19.34
N HIS A 336 15.64 13.43 -18.97
CA HIS A 336 16.75 12.49 -19.00
C HIS A 336 16.90 11.94 -17.58
N LEU A 337 16.24 10.82 -17.27
CA LEU A 337 16.52 10.09 -16.04
C LEU A 337 17.97 9.62 -16.15
N GLY A 338 18.88 10.25 -15.41
CA GLY A 338 20.28 9.83 -15.35
C GLY A 338 20.36 8.38 -14.88
N ALA A 339 21.24 7.59 -15.48
CA ALA A 339 21.53 6.25 -14.99
C ALA A 339 21.97 6.36 -13.51
N LEU A 340 21.43 5.47 -12.66
CA LEU A 340 21.81 5.34 -11.25
C LEU A 340 23.34 5.35 -11.13
N ARG A 341 23.90 6.42 -10.56
CA ARG A 341 25.28 6.39 -10.09
C ARG A 341 25.27 5.48 -8.86
N SER A 342 25.98 4.37 -8.93
CA SER A 342 26.26 3.55 -7.75
C SER A 342 26.86 4.46 -6.68
N LEU A 343 26.16 4.62 -5.56
CA LEU A 343 26.76 5.18 -4.35
C LEU A 343 27.88 4.21 -3.95
N GLN A 344 29.12 4.68 -4.01
CA GLN A 344 30.30 3.97 -3.53
C GLN A 344 30.32 3.94 -2.01
#